data_AF-A0A431J339-F1
#
_entry.id   AF-A0A431J339-F1
#
_cell.length_a   1.000
_cell.length_b   1.000
_cell.length_c   1.000
_cell.angle_alpha   90.00
_cell.angle_beta   90.00
_cell.angle_gamma   90.00
#
_symmetry.space_group_name_H-M   'P 1'
#
loop_
_entity.id
_entity.type
_entity.pdbx_description
1 polymer ?
#
loop_
_entity_poly.entity_id
_entity_poly.type
_entity_poly.pdbx_seq_one_letter_code
_entity_poly.pdbx_strand_id
1 'polypeptide(L)'
;MKSSLLLFFLFLFLSCKTSSIEVDHLKENEITLFYDTGEVKNIGVIDAFHKEYNNFRVGFWKEFYKNGKLKSEGNYKLDTYKQCCVSGFCDGYYSYKYGEWKYYHENGNLKAKGTYRIGKKYKKTSCEGGDEINFGYVTNNWNFYDLNGNEMKPSEKDILEIENSSYLDEFDMSKY
;
A
#
# COMPACT_ATOMS: atom_id res chain seq x y z
N MET A 1 -5.06 67.90 36.24
CA MET A 1 -3.80 67.64 35.49
C MET A 1 -3.15 66.36 36.00
N LYS A 2 -3.24 65.28 35.21
CA LYS A 2 -2.17 64.29 34.95
C LYS A 2 -2.75 63.35 33.89
N SER A 3 -2.37 63.66 32.65
CA SER A 3 -2.57 62.82 31.48
C SER A 3 -1.67 61.59 31.63
N SER A 4 -2.20 60.39 31.38
CA SER A 4 -1.37 59.22 31.13
C SER A 4 -1.93 58.51 29.90
N LEU A 5 -1.19 58.65 28.81
CA LEU A 5 -1.36 57.91 27.57
C LEU A 5 -1.36 56.40 27.86
N LEU A 6 -2.32 55.68 27.28
CA LEU A 6 -2.25 54.23 27.15
C LEU A 6 -2.34 53.85 25.67
N LEU A 7 -1.29 53.13 25.28
CA LEU A 7 -0.81 52.77 23.95
C LEU A 7 -1.85 51.93 23.18
N PHE A 8 -2.25 52.36 21.99
CA PHE A 8 -3.05 51.56 21.05
C PHE A 8 -2.13 50.52 20.40
N PHE A 9 -2.16 49.27 20.87
CA PHE A 9 -1.47 48.16 20.21
C PHE A 9 -2.29 47.74 18.98
N LEU A 10 -1.88 48.25 17.82
CA LEU A 10 -2.36 47.84 16.51
C LEU A 10 -1.78 46.44 16.20
N PHE A 11 -2.53 45.37 16.52
CA PHE A 11 -2.21 44.01 16.09
C PHE A 11 -2.48 43.88 14.59
N LEU A 12 -1.43 44.12 13.80
CA LEU A 12 -1.40 43.87 12.37
C LEU A 12 -0.62 42.57 12.10
N PHE A 13 -1.27 41.68 11.35
CA PHE A 13 -0.74 40.50 10.65
C PHE A 13 -0.30 39.32 11.53
N LEU A 14 -0.46 38.05 11.17
CA LEU A 14 -0.75 37.43 9.87
C LEU A 14 -1.82 36.34 10.07
N SER A 15 -2.85 36.36 9.21
CA SER A 15 -3.61 35.14 8.92
C SER A 15 -2.64 34.18 8.22
N CYS A 16 -2.09 33.23 8.96
CA CYS A 16 -1.34 32.13 8.37
C CYS A 16 -2.37 31.22 7.69
N LYS A 17 -2.57 31.42 6.37
CA LYS A 17 -3.18 30.39 5.55
C LYS A 17 -2.17 29.25 5.49
N THR A 18 -2.36 28.24 6.35
CA THR A 18 -1.74 26.93 6.15
C THR A 18 -2.15 26.46 4.77
N SER A 19 -1.24 26.59 3.82
CA SER A 19 -1.38 26.03 2.50
C SER A 19 -1.42 24.52 2.64
N SER A 20 -2.56 23.90 2.33
CA SER A 20 -2.69 22.47 2.16
C SER A 20 -1.91 22.04 0.91
N ILE A 21 -0.58 21.93 1.03
CA ILE A 21 0.31 21.41 0.00
C ILE A 21 0.57 19.95 0.37
N GLU A 22 -0.41 19.07 0.12
CA GLU A 22 -0.16 17.61 0.17
C GLU A 22 -1.09 16.81 -0.76
N VAL A 23 -2.05 17.45 -1.43
CA VAL A 23 -3.10 16.73 -2.19
C VAL A 23 -2.86 16.72 -3.71
N ASP A 24 -2.06 17.63 -4.25
CA ASP A 24 -1.92 17.78 -5.71
C ASP A 24 -0.86 16.86 -6.36
N HIS A 25 0.13 16.36 -5.61
CA HIS A 25 1.18 15.48 -6.15
C HIS A 25 0.75 14.01 -6.36
N LEU A 26 -0.37 13.58 -5.78
CA LEU A 26 -0.79 12.17 -5.82
C LEU A 26 -1.54 11.80 -7.11
N LYS A 27 -2.10 12.77 -7.85
CA LYS A 27 -2.86 12.49 -9.07
C LYS A 27 -2.01 12.12 -10.28
N GLU A 28 -0.74 12.54 -10.32
CA GLU A 28 0.11 12.35 -11.52
C GLU A 28 0.62 10.90 -11.68
N ASN A 29 0.65 10.12 -10.60
CA ASN A 29 1.19 8.76 -10.59
C ASN A 29 0.12 7.67 -10.36
N GLU A 30 -1.16 8.03 -10.50
CA GLU A 30 -2.23 7.03 -10.53
C GLU A 30 -2.24 6.30 -11.87
N ILE A 31 -2.23 4.97 -11.84
CA ILE A 31 -2.25 4.13 -13.03
C ILE A 31 -3.44 3.16 -12.99
N THR A 32 -3.87 2.75 -14.19
CA THR A 32 -4.81 1.64 -14.37
C THR A 32 -4.11 0.55 -15.15
N LEU A 33 -4.09 -0.66 -14.58
CA LEU A 33 -3.58 -1.86 -15.21
C LEU A 33 -4.75 -2.72 -15.66
N PHE A 34 -4.63 -3.34 -16.83
CA PHE A 34 -5.67 -4.16 -17.44
C PHE A 34 -5.25 -5.64 -17.49
N TYR A 35 -6.23 -6.53 -17.57
CA TYR A 35 -6.00 -7.89 -18.03
C TYR A 35 -5.73 -7.89 -19.54
N ASP A 36 -5.14 -8.96 -20.06
CA ASP A 36 -4.89 -9.12 -21.51
C ASP A 36 -6.19 -9.08 -22.34
N THR A 37 -7.32 -9.38 -21.69
CA THR A 37 -8.67 -9.32 -22.24
C THR A 37 -9.29 -7.91 -22.22
N GLY A 38 -8.61 -6.92 -21.62
CA GLY A 38 -8.96 -5.50 -21.66
C GLY A 38 -9.77 -4.99 -20.45
N GLU A 39 -10.20 -5.86 -19.54
CA GLU A 39 -10.90 -5.44 -18.31
C GLU A 39 -9.91 -4.87 -17.29
N VAL A 40 -10.38 -3.95 -16.44
CA VAL A 40 -9.56 -3.38 -15.37
C VAL A 40 -9.10 -4.47 -14.41
N LYS A 41 -7.80 -4.54 -14.15
CA LYS A 41 -7.14 -5.46 -13.22
C LYS A 41 -6.77 -4.77 -11.92
N ASN A 42 -6.14 -3.60 -11.99
CA ASN A 42 -5.74 -2.82 -10.82
C ASN A 42 -5.85 -1.31 -11.08
N ILE A 43 -6.13 -0.55 -10.04
CA ILE A 43 -6.02 0.92 -10.03
C ILE A 43 -5.29 1.33 -8.75
N GLY A 44 -4.35 2.25 -8.84
CA GLY A 44 -3.68 2.81 -7.67
C GLY A 44 -2.48 3.67 -8.03
N VAL A 45 -1.73 4.08 -7.00
CA VAL A 45 -0.59 5.00 -7.16
C VAL A 45 0.72 4.23 -7.22
N ILE A 46 1.60 4.58 -8.17
CA ILE A 46 2.96 4.05 -8.23
C ILE A 46 3.99 5.08 -7.75
N ASP A 47 5.16 4.58 -7.34
CA ASP A 47 6.28 5.43 -7.00
C ASP A 47 6.77 6.23 -8.21
N ALA A 48 6.89 7.54 -8.04
CA ALA A 48 7.20 8.49 -9.12
C ALA A 48 8.63 8.32 -9.66
N PHE A 49 9.58 7.91 -8.82
CA PHE A 49 11.00 7.84 -9.17
C PHE A 49 11.32 6.62 -10.04
N HIS A 50 10.58 5.52 -9.83
CA HIS A 50 10.81 4.26 -10.53
C HIS A 50 9.78 3.98 -11.63
N LYS A 51 8.86 4.92 -11.88
CA LYS A 51 7.74 4.75 -12.81
C LYS A 51 8.13 4.38 -14.22
N GLU A 52 9.37 4.64 -14.64
CA GLU A 52 9.86 4.28 -15.97
C GLU A 52 10.10 2.77 -16.10
N TYR A 53 10.55 2.12 -15.03
CA TYR A 53 11.00 0.72 -15.02
C TYR A 53 9.93 -0.24 -14.51
N ASN A 54 9.24 0.13 -13.42
CA ASN A 54 8.33 -0.76 -12.70
C ASN A 54 7.10 -0.02 -12.19
N ASN A 55 6.06 -0.78 -11.87
CA ASN A 55 4.82 -0.28 -11.28
C ASN A 55 4.83 -0.44 -9.75
N PHE A 56 5.92 0.00 -9.08
CA PHE A 56 6.06 -0.14 -7.62
C PHE A 56 4.90 0.54 -6.90
N ARG A 57 4.13 -0.24 -6.16
CA ARG A 57 2.87 0.21 -5.56
C ARG A 57 3.10 1.01 -4.29
N VAL A 58 2.47 2.17 -4.21
CA VAL A 58 2.41 3.00 -3.01
C VAL A 58 0.99 3.49 -2.77
N GLY A 59 0.66 3.83 -1.52
CA GLY A 59 -0.65 4.38 -1.19
C GLY A 59 -1.80 3.40 -1.44
N PHE A 60 -2.99 3.93 -1.72
CA PHE A 60 -4.21 3.15 -1.83
C PHE A 60 -4.34 2.45 -3.19
N TRP A 61 -4.71 1.18 -3.17
CA TRP A 61 -4.91 0.35 -4.36
C TRP A 61 -6.24 -0.38 -4.32
N LYS A 62 -6.80 -0.59 -5.50
CA LYS A 62 -7.94 -1.46 -5.78
C LYS A 62 -7.54 -2.50 -6.80
N GLU A 63 -7.86 -3.75 -6.53
CA GLU A 63 -7.70 -4.86 -7.46
C GLU A 63 -9.08 -5.40 -7.82
N PHE A 64 -9.25 -5.86 -9.05
CA PHE A 64 -10.54 -6.29 -9.57
C PHE A 64 -10.44 -7.70 -10.12
N TYR A 65 -11.55 -8.43 -10.09
CA TYR A 65 -11.73 -9.65 -10.86
C TYR A 65 -12.00 -9.33 -12.34
N LYS A 66 -11.81 -10.31 -13.24
CA LYS A 66 -12.14 -10.14 -14.67
C LYS A 66 -13.59 -9.72 -14.93
N ASN A 67 -14.51 -10.10 -14.05
CA ASN A 67 -15.91 -9.68 -14.13
C ASN A 67 -16.16 -8.21 -13.69
N GLY A 68 -15.10 -7.45 -13.39
CA GLY A 68 -15.15 -6.05 -12.98
C GLY A 68 -15.49 -5.81 -11.50
N LYS A 69 -15.77 -6.86 -10.72
CA LYS A 69 -16.03 -6.71 -9.28
C LYS A 69 -14.74 -6.50 -8.50
N LEU A 70 -14.82 -5.71 -7.44
CA LEU A 70 -13.70 -5.47 -6.54
C LEU A 70 -13.24 -6.80 -5.93
N LYS A 71 -11.93 -7.04 -5.97
CA LYS A 71 -11.27 -8.24 -5.43
C LYS A 71 -10.57 -7.92 -4.12
N SER A 72 -9.84 -6.82 -4.06
CA SER A 72 -9.20 -6.35 -2.84
C SER A 72 -8.97 -4.84 -2.85
N GLU A 73 -8.87 -4.24 -1.67
CA GLU A 73 -8.46 -2.85 -1.53
C GLU A 73 -7.70 -2.62 -0.21
N GLY A 74 -6.76 -1.66 -0.23
CA GLY A 74 -5.96 -1.27 0.93
C GLY A 74 -4.71 -0.50 0.52
N ASN A 75 -3.77 -0.33 1.46
CA ASN A 75 -2.59 0.49 1.24
C ASN A 75 -1.30 -0.33 1.06
N TYR A 76 -0.45 0.11 0.13
CA TYR A 76 0.91 -0.37 -0.10
C TYR A 76 1.96 0.64 0.33
N LYS A 77 3.13 0.13 0.74
CA LYS A 77 4.34 0.91 0.96
C LYS A 77 5.50 0.28 0.20
N LEU A 78 6.33 1.13 -0.42
CA LEU A 78 7.57 0.75 -1.07
C LEU A 78 8.70 0.68 -0.03
N ASP A 79 9.57 -0.31 -0.19
CA ASP A 79 10.75 -0.51 0.66
C ASP A 79 11.82 -1.29 -0.12
N THR A 80 13.01 -1.43 0.47
CA THR A 80 14.15 -2.09 -0.17
C THR A 80 14.65 -3.30 0.62
N TYR A 81 15.36 -4.17 -0.08
CA TYR A 81 16.13 -5.27 0.48
C TYR A 81 17.51 -5.31 -0.18
N LYS A 82 18.47 -5.86 0.55
CA LYS A 82 19.86 -5.91 0.16
C LYS A 82 20.14 -7.01 -0.86
N GLN A 83 20.78 -6.64 -1.95
CA GLN A 83 21.36 -7.53 -2.96
C GLN A 83 22.87 -7.35 -3.05
N CYS A 84 23.54 -8.37 -3.56
CA CYS A 84 24.96 -8.39 -3.87
C CYS A 84 25.12 -8.38 -5.39
N CYS A 85 25.48 -7.22 -5.91
CA CYS A 85 25.77 -6.95 -7.31
C CYS A 85 27.29 -6.99 -7.58
N VAL A 86 27.67 -6.89 -8.86
CA VAL A 86 29.08 -6.92 -9.31
C VAL A 86 29.95 -5.87 -8.60
N SER A 87 29.42 -4.69 -8.29
CA SER A 87 30.14 -3.59 -7.65
C SER A 87 29.88 -3.48 -6.13
N GLY A 88 29.36 -4.53 -5.49
CA GLY A 88 29.03 -4.55 -4.07
C GLY A 88 27.53 -4.56 -3.81
N PHE A 89 27.08 -3.91 -2.73
CA PHE A 89 25.66 -3.94 -2.37
C PHE A 89 24.82 -3.04 -3.26
N CYS A 90 23.61 -3.50 -3.56
CA CYS A 90 22.60 -2.80 -4.35
C CYS A 90 21.23 -3.07 -3.75
N ASP A 91 20.27 -2.16 -3.98
CA ASP A 91 18.91 -2.30 -3.49
C ASP A 91 18.06 -3.10 -4.47
N GLY A 92 17.33 -4.09 -3.97
CA GLY A 92 16.13 -4.60 -4.60
C GLY A 92 14.91 -3.92 -4.00
N TYR A 93 13.89 -3.67 -4.82
CA TYR A 93 12.68 -2.97 -4.41
C TYR A 93 11.51 -3.94 -4.31
N TYR A 94 10.61 -3.68 -3.36
CA TYR A 94 9.39 -4.43 -3.20
C TYR A 94 8.30 -3.55 -2.59
N SER A 95 7.05 -3.91 -2.83
CA SER A 95 5.91 -3.26 -2.20
C SER A 95 5.25 -4.22 -1.24
N TYR A 96 4.83 -3.73 -0.08
CA TYR A 96 4.11 -4.55 0.89
C TYR A 96 2.83 -3.87 1.37
N LYS A 97 1.84 -4.71 1.69
CA LYS A 97 0.54 -4.31 2.22
C LYS A 97 0.69 -3.91 3.69
N TYR A 98 0.10 -2.78 4.07
CA TYR A 98 0.03 -2.32 5.45
C TYR A 98 -1.34 -1.73 5.78
N GLY A 99 -1.62 -1.59 7.09
CA GLY A 99 -2.89 -1.05 7.56
C GLY A 99 -4.07 -1.97 7.28
N GLU A 100 -5.27 -1.37 7.19
CA GLU A 100 -6.52 -2.09 6.91
C GLU A 100 -6.55 -2.55 5.44
N TRP A 101 -6.99 -3.79 5.26
CA TRP A 101 -7.24 -4.41 3.96
C TRP A 101 -8.58 -5.12 3.95
N LYS A 102 -9.23 -5.09 2.79
CA LYS A 102 -10.46 -5.83 2.50
C LYS A 102 -10.25 -6.71 1.28
N TYR A 103 -10.83 -7.90 1.34
CA TYR A 103 -10.86 -8.88 0.27
C TYR A 103 -12.31 -9.27 0.04
N TYR A 104 -12.67 -9.51 -1.21
CA TYR A 104 -14.03 -9.81 -1.62
C TYR A 104 -14.03 -11.12 -2.42
N HIS A 105 -15.13 -11.86 -2.34
CA HIS A 105 -15.41 -12.98 -3.22
C HIS A 105 -15.79 -12.48 -4.61
N GLU A 106 -15.72 -13.36 -5.63
CA GLU A 106 -16.12 -13.00 -7.00
C GLU A 106 -17.60 -12.60 -7.13
N ASN A 107 -18.45 -12.99 -6.17
CA ASN A 107 -19.84 -12.54 -6.13
C ASN A 107 -19.98 -11.09 -5.63
N GLY A 108 -18.92 -10.49 -5.06
CA GLY A 108 -18.87 -9.14 -4.52
C GLY A 108 -19.04 -9.06 -3.00
N ASN A 109 -19.35 -10.18 -2.33
CA ASN A 109 -19.47 -10.21 -0.88
C ASN A 109 -18.07 -10.12 -0.24
N LEU A 110 -18.00 -9.52 0.95
CA LEU A 110 -16.75 -9.45 1.71
C LEU A 110 -16.26 -10.88 1.99
N LYS A 111 -14.99 -11.19 1.70
CA LYS A 111 -14.29 -12.46 1.98
C LYS A 111 -13.49 -12.37 3.27
N ALA A 112 -12.75 -11.27 3.43
CA ALA A 112 -11.96 -11.04 4.63
C ALA A 112 -11.72 -9.54 4.84
N LYS A 113 -11.56 -9.13 6.10
CA LYS A 113 -11.16 -7.78 6.47
C LYS A 113 -10.31 -7.80 7.73
N GLY A 114 -9.24 -7.01 7.75
CA GLY A 114 -8.46 -6.80 8.95
C GLY A 114 -7.30 -5.84 8.74
N THR A 115 -6.52 -5.62 9.80
CA THR A 115 -5.29 -4.82 9.73
C THR A 115 -4.09 -5.75 9.76
N TYR A 116 -3.18 -5.60 8.81
CA TYR A 116 -1.92 -6.36 8.82
C TYR A 116 -1.06 -5.96 10.03
N ARG A 117 -0.53 -6.97 10.72
CA ARG A 117 0.59 -6.76 11.64
C ARG A 117 1.88 -6.87 10.84
N ILE A 118 2.63 -5.78 10.75
CA ILE A 118 3.93 -5.80 10.08
C ILE A 118 4.95 -6.50 10.97
N GLY A 119 5.63 -7.50 10.41
CA GLY A 119 6.78 -8.18 11.02
C GLY A 119 7.91 -8.34 10.02
N LYS A 120 8.93 -9.13 10.39
CA LYS A 120 10.08 -9.43 9.54
C LYS A 120 9.98 -10.84 8.97
N LYS A 121 10.25 -10.97 7.66
CA LYS A 121 10.35 -12.25 6.96
C LYS A 121 11.71 -12.34 6.30
N TYR A 122 12.36 -13.50 6.45
CA TYR A 122 13.57 -13.81 5.72
C TYR A 122 13.30 -13.83 4.21
N LYS A 123 14.14 -13.12 3.47
CA LYS A 123 14.18 -13.12 2.02
C LYS A 123 15.54 -13.64 1.56
N LYS A 124 15.52 -14.69 0.74
CA LYS A 124 16.71 -15.11 0.02
C LYS A 124 17.07 -14.05 -1.01
N THR A 125 18.31 -13.58 -1.00
CA THR A 125 18.84 -12.60 -1.97
C THR A 125 20.12 -13.16 -2.62
N SER A 126 20.79 -12.38 -3.47
CA SER A 126 22.10 -12.76 -4.01
C SER A 126 23.23 -12.64 -2.98
N CYS A 127 22.97 -12.02 -1.82
CA CYS A 127 23.94 -12.00 -0.72
C CYS A 127 23.91 -13.30 0.08
N GLU A 128 25.09 -13.71 0.55
CA GLU A 128 25.20 -14.76 1.56
C GLU A 128 24.43 -14.35 2.83
N GLY A 129 23.58 -15.24 3.34
CA GLY A 129 22.74 -14.97 4.50
C GLY A 129 21.46 -14.19 4.23
N GLY A 130 21.16 -13.79 2.98
CA GLY A 130 19.89 -13.14 2.61
C GLY A 130 19.66 -11.78 3.27
N ASP A 131 18.38 -11.41 3.45
CA ASP A 131 17.95 -10.18 4.12
C ASP A 131 16.59 -10.34 4.84
N GLU A 132 16.19 -9.38 5.67
CA GLU A 132 14.90 -9.35 6.37
C GLU A 132 14.00 -8.21 5.87
N ILE A 133 12.88 -8.58 5.24
CA ILE A 133 11.90 -7.65 4.71
C ILE A 133 10.70 -7.45 5.64
N ASN A 134 10.03 -6.31 5.51
CA ASN A 134 8.71 -6.11 6.09
C ASN A 134 7.69 -7.01 5.41
N PHE A 135 6.86 -7.67 6.23
CA PHE A 135 5.85 -8.61 5.75
C PHE A 135 4.57 -8.47 6.56
N GLY A 136 3.42 -8.52 5.88
CA GLY A 136 2.11 -8.39 6.50
C GLY A 136 1.61 -9.74 7.00
N TYR A 137 1.48 -9.88 8.32
CA TYR A 137 0.89 -11.05 8.95
C TYR A 137 -0.58 -10.84 9.28
N VAL A 138 -1.38 -11.88 9.04
CA VAL A 138 -2.77 -11.96 9.50
C VAL A 138 -2.76 -12.24 11.00
N THR A 139 -3.69 -11.63 11.72
CA THR A 139 -3.84 -11.81 13.16
C THR A 139 -5.23 -12.32 13.48
N ASN A 140 -5.46 -12.69 14.74
CA ASN A 140 -6.77 -13.07 15.26
C ASN A 140 -7.82 -11.94 15.18
N ASN A 141 -7.43 -10.70 14.88
CA ASN A 141 -8.34 -9.57 14.69
C ASN A 141 -8.92 -9.48 13.27
N TRP A 142 -8.57 -10.42 12.39
CA TRP A 142 -9.14 -10.50 11.06
C TRP A 142 -10.47 -11.24 11.08
N ASN A 143 -11.46 -10.67 10.40
CA ASN A 143 -12.75 -11.31 10.19
C ASN A 143 -12.78 -11.95 8.80
N PHE A 144 -13.33 -13.16 8.72
CA PHE A 144 -13.47 -13.93 7.50
C PHE A 144 -14.93 -14.31 7.30
N TYR A 145 -15.36 -14.36 6.05
CA TYR A 145 -16.76 -14.55 5.69
C TYR A 145 -16.88 -15.56 4.54
N ASP A 146 -17.92 -16.38 4.59
CA ASP A 146 -18.28 -17.30 3.52
C ASP A 146 -18.90 -16.57 2.31
N LEU A 147 -19.27 -17.32 1.26
CA LEU A 147 -19.89 -16.74 0.06
C LEU A 147 -21.23 -16.04 0.33
N ASN A 148 -21.91 -16.38 1.42
CA ASN A 148 -23.20 -15.81 1.83
C ASN A 148 -23.05 -14.63 2.80
N GLY A 149 -21.81 -14.29 3.20
CA GLY A 149 -21.51 -13.22 4.14
C GLY A 149 -21.59 -13.62 5.61
N ASN A 150 -21.70 -14.91 5.94
CA ASN A 150 -21.64 -15.36 7.33
C ASN A 150 -20.19 -15.43 7.80
N GLU A 151 -19.92 -15.03 9.05
CA GLU A 151 -18.59 -15.20 9.64
C GLU A 151 -18.17 -16.67 9.66
N MET A 152 -16.91 -16.92 9.29
CA MET A 152 -16.32 -18.24 9.28
C MET A 152 -14.93 -18.24 9.88
N LYS A 153 -14.47 -19.41 10.34
CA LYS A 153 -13.08 -19.61 10.72
C LYS A 153 -12.25 -19.88 9.45
N PRO A 154 -11.15 -19.15 9.21
CA PRO A 154 -10.31 -19.41 8.06
C PRO A 154 -9.55 -20.73 8.22
N SER A 155 -9.27 -21.38 7.10
CA SER A 155 -8.25 -22.42 7.05
C SER A 155 -6.84 -21.81 7.05
N GLU A 156 -5.83 -22.64 7.33
CA GLU A 156 -4.43 -22.23 7.19
C GLU A 156 -4.12 -21.76 5.76
N LYS A 157 -4.73 -22.39 4.76
CA LYS A 157 -4.58 -22.00 3.36
C LYS A 157 -5.14 -20.59 3.09
N ASP A 158 -6.28 -20.24 3.67
CA ASP A 158 -6.87 -18.90 3.51
C ASP A 158 -5.96 -17.82 4.12
N ILE A 159 -5.36 -18.12 5.27
CA ILE A 159 -4.39 -17.23 5.92
C ILE A 159 -3.16 -17.06 5.04
N LEU A 160 -2.56 -18.16 4.57
CA LEU A 160 -1.37 -18.14 3.73
C LEU A 160 -1.60 -17.44 2.39
N GLU A 161 -2.79 -17.56 1.79
CA GLU A 161 -3.16 -16.82 0.58
C GLU A 161 -3.08 -15.31 0.81
N ILE A 162 -3.69 -14.81 1.89
CA ILE A 162 -3.71 -13.39 2.23
C ILE A 162 -2.31 -12.88 2.61
N GLU A 163 -1.57 -13.63 3.43
CA GLU A 163 -0.23 -13.28 3.85
C GLU A 163 0.75 -13.25 2.68
N ASN A 164 0.74 -14.26 1.80
CA ASN A 164 1.64 -14.27 0.64
C ASN A 164 1.31 -13.14 -0.35
N SER A 165 0.04 -12.71 -0.43
CA SER A 165 -0.33 -11.51 -1.21
C SER A 165 0.11 -10.19 -0.58
N SER A 166 0.61 -10.20 0.67
CA SER A 166 1.06 -8.99 1.38
C SER A 166 2.38 -8.43 0.86
N TYR A 167 3.06 -9.17 -0.01
CA TYR A 167 4.36 -8.84 -0.57
C TYR A 167 4.29 -8.96 -2.10
N LEU A 168 4.80 -7.94 -2.79
CA LEU A 168 4.98 -7.92 -4.23
C LEU A 168 6.44 -7.58 -4.52
N ASP A 169 7.13 -8.41 -5.30
CA ASP A 169 8.48 -8.10 -5.75
C ASP A 169 8.49 -7.36 -7.09
N GLU A 170 9.70 -7.03 -7.54
CA GLU A 170 9.92 -6.35 -8.82
C GLU A 170 9.31 -7.10 -10.01
N PHE A 171 9.33 -8.45 -10.00
CA PHE A 171 8.75 -9.23 -11.09
C PHE A 171 7.23 -9.11 -11.12
N ASP A 172 6.58 -9.17 -9.96
CA ASP A 172 5.12 -8.99 -9.82
C ASP A 172 4.63 -7.63 -10.33
N MET A 173 5.51 -6.62 -10.33
CA MET A 173 5.21 -5.23 -10.69
C MET A 173 5.91 -4.78 -11.98
N SER A 174 6.53 -5.71 -12.71
CA SER A 174 7.12 -5.42 -14.02
C SER A 174 6.04 -5.03 -15.03
N LYS A 175 6.43 -4.26 -16.04
CA LYS A 175 5.52 -3.71 -17.06
C LYS A 175 5.21 -4.66 -18.22
N TYR A 176 5.82 -5.85 -18.26
CA TYR A 176 5.84 -6.75 -19.42
C TYR A 176 4.93 -7.96 -19.24
#